data_AF-A0A7Z2XBU0-F1
#
_entry.id   AF-A0A7Z2XBU0-F1
#
_cell.length_a   1.000
_cell.length_b   1.000
_cell.length_c   1.000
_cell.angle_alpha   90.00
_cell.angle_beta   90.00
_cell.angle_gamma   90.00
#
_symmetry.space_group_name_H-M   'P 1'
#
loop_
_entity.id
_entity.type
_entity.pdbx_description
1 polymer ?
#
loop_
_entity_poly.entity_id
_entity_poly.type
_entity_poly.pdbx_seq_one_letter_code
_entity_poly.pdbx_strand_id
1 'polypeptide(L)'
;MTISRRGFIAGLALTGAAVPAAYYAHRQLTLPDEPITPGEATVDLPDMAGQQMANALRGVWDIRLEGRDAGLDGVPGEGLELLLDIAARGRGVRGYLDSAQGLRSDAVPRYEVLGDLADVKQGQISWRLLDSRSGIIRYQFVSTLDEVWAAFGNAGTASLSGRVLRMDRALGLPEDDNRFVAIKRLFPEARERALLNPTLEAWLISPEHRLFHQLWHASRDKWHKLPEDKREALRGIGWQPGPRDRERDARGPRKDRNGSGIDFFFMHRHMLGTARSMQDLPSWPRFPLPQPELERDRLGFIRYFDNHDGFSVPPTWVSRGDDTFTQWVSDIKSGETYCSNFQVWESQYRDPAYLSRMTLGQFGSQVELGLHDWLHMRWASVARDPSNGAPAPLARDPADFAGRWFGPENDFLGDPFSSHVNPVFWHFHGWIDDRVEDWFRAHERFHPGEVQRLEVNGVPWFAPGRWVEVDDPWLGPDTHGCSTTPGLQMGRSMEMDPETMKLALRITFGDEQTVKSLFRKVPRRPWYARHLKV
;
A
#
# COMPACT_ATOMS: atom_id res chain seq x y z
N MET A 1 30.80 69.19 1.38
CA MET A 1 29.36 69.46 1.56
C MET A 1 28.92 68.81 2.86
N THR A 2 28.66 69.62 3.88
CA THR A 2 28.15 69.18 5.19
C THR A 2 26.63 69.10 5.13
N ILE A 3 26.09 67.88 5.02
CA ILE A 3 24.64 67.67 5.12
C ILE A 3 24.25 67.85 6.59
N SER A 4 23.43 68.86 6.88
CA SER A 4 23.00 69.11 8.26
C SER A 4 22.09 67.98 8.75
N ARG A 5 22.25 67.57 10.02
CA ARG A 5 21.38 66.56 10.66
C ARG A 5 19.88 66.89 10.50
N ARG A 6 19.52 68.18 10.43
CA ARG A 6 18.13 68.63 10.20
C ARG A 6 17.66 68.37 8.75
N GLY A 7 18.53 68.52 7.75
CA GLY A 7 18.21 68.22 6.35
C GLY A 7 18.03 66.72 6.08
N PHE A 8 18.82 65.87 6.74
CA PHE A 8 18.67 64.41 6.65
C PHE A 8 17.38 63.92 7.31
N ILE A 9 17.03 64.43 8.50
CA ILE A 9 15.78 64.07 9.20
C ILE A 9 14.55 64.61 8.45
N ALA A 10 14.60 65.81 7.87
CA ALA A 10 13.52 66.33 7.03
C ALA A 10 13.35 65.52 5.74
N GLY A 11 14.45 65.08 5.11
CA GLY A 11 14.42 64.18 3.96
C GLY A 11 13.85 62.79 4.27
N LEU A 12 14.16 62.23 5.44
CA LEU A 12 13.60 60.96 5.94
C LEU A 12 12.11 61.08 6.32
N ALA A 13 11.68 62.23 6.85
CA ALA A 13 10.27 62.48 7.15
C ALA A 13 9.43 62.69 5.88
N LEU A 14 9.97 63.41 4.89
CA LEU A 14 9.32 63.60 3.59
C LEU A 14 9.25 62.31 2.78
N THR A 15 10.31 61.50 2.74
CA THR A 15 10.27 60.17 2.07
C THR A 15 9.44 59.15 2.85
N GLY A 16 9.48 59.18 4.19
CA GLY A 16 8.70 58.31 5.07
C GLY A 16 7.19 58.59 5.05
N ALA A 17 6.74 59.78 4.68
CA ALA A 17 5.32 60.10 4.51
C ALA A 17 4.86 60.07 3.04
N ALA A 18 5.70 60.51 2.10
CA ALA A 18 5.32 60.61 0.68
C ALA A 18 5.29 59.24 -0.02
N VAL A 19 6.18 58.31 0.33
CA VAL A 19 6.18 56.97 -0.29
C VAL A 19 4.96 56.15 0.14
N PRO A 20 4.57 56.10 1.43
CA PRO A 20 3.31 55.46 1.82
C PRO A 20 2.07 56.16 1.26
N ALA A 21 2.07 57.50 1.18
CA ALA A 21 0.94 58.23 0.60
C ALA A 21 0.81 58.01 -0.91
N ALA A 22 1.92 57.97 -1.65
CA ALA A 22 1.93 57.67 -3.09
C ALA A 22 1.55 56.20 -3.35
N TYR A 23 2.02 55.26 -2.51
CA TYR A 23 1.63 53.85 -2.57
C TYR A 23 0.15 53.66 -2.24
N TYR A 24 -0.37 54.36 -1.22
CA TYR A 24 -1.77 54.34 -0.85
C TYR A 24 -2.65 54.95 -1.95
N ALA A 25 -2.26 56.10 -2.51
CA ALA A 25 -2.96 56.72 -3.63
C ALA A 25 -2.93 55.85 -4.89
N HIS A 26 -1.78 55.24 -5.22
CA HIS A 26 -1.68 54.30 -6.34
C HIS A 26 -2.57 53.07 -6.12
N ARG A 27 -2.61 52.52 -4.90
CA ARG A 27 -3.50 51.41 -4.55
C ARG A 27 -4.98 51.81 -4.62
N GLN A 28 -5.35 53.00 -4.17
CA GLN A 28 -6.71 53.54 -4.30
C GLN A 28 -7.11 53.78 -5.77
N LEU A 29 -6.17 54.18 -6.62
CA LEU A 29 -6.40 54.44 -8.05
C LEU A 29 -6.34 53.18 -8.93
N THR A 30 -5.78 52.08 -8.43
CA THR A 30 -5.69 50.78 -9.15
C THR A 30 -6.55 49.69 -8.54
N LEU A 31 -7.30 50.00 -7.47
CA LEU A 31 -8.33 49.13 -6.94
C LEU A 31 -9.43 48.99 -8.02
N PRO A 32 -9.77 47.76 -8.45
CA PRO A 32 -10.93 47.54 -9.31
C PRO A 32 -12.17 48.13 -8.64
N ASP A 33 -13.04 48.78 -9.41
CA ASP A 33 -14.16 49.59 -8.90
C ASP A 33 -15.14 48.84 -8.00
N GLU A 34 -15.19 47.50 -8.06
CA GLU A 34 -15.87 46.65 -7.09
C GLU A 34 -15.32 45.20 -7.22
N PRO A 35 -15.16 44.44 -6.13
CA PRO A 35 -14.79 43.03 -6.23
C PRO A 35 -15.93 42.24 -6.90
N ILE A 36 -15.66 41.73 -8.10
CA ILE A 36 -16.62 40.90 -8.84
C ILE A 36 -16.61 39.48 -8.25
N THR A 37 -17.76 39.01 -7.79
CA THR A 37 -17.96 37.62 -7.36
C THR A 37 -17.79 36.66 -8.53
N PRO A 38 -17.49 35.36 -8.31
CA PRO A 38 -17.45 34.38 -9.40
C PRO A 38 -18.75 34.39 -10.22
N GLY A 39 -18.63 34.31 -11.56
CA GLY A 39 -19.78 34.35 -12.48
C GLY A 39 -20.65 33.09 -12.44
N GLU A 40 -20.00 31.92 -12.35
CA GLU A 40 -20.65 30.62 -12.27
C GLU A 40 -19.82 29.63 -11.45
N ALA A 41 -20.46 28.59 -10.94
CA ALA A 41 -19.76 27.50 -10.28
C ALA A 41 -19.12 26.56 -11.30
N THR A 42 -17.92 26.08 -11.00
CA THR A 42 -17.23 25.03 -11.75
C THR A 42 -17.06 23.78 -10.89
N VAL A 43 -16.83 22.63 -11.52
CA VAL A 43 -16.43 21.43 -10.78
C VAL A 43 -15.07 21.70 -10.14
N ASP A 44 -15.02 21.66 -8.82
CA ASP A 44 -13.85 22.03 -8.03
C ASP A 44 -13.39 20.84 -7.17
N LEU A 45 -12.48 20.05 -7.73
CA LEU A 45 -11.90 18.86 -7.11
C LEU A 45 -10.65 19.25 -6.30
N PRO A 46 -10.35 18.55 -5.19
CA PRO A 46 -9.15 18.80 -4.43
C PRO A 46 -7.90 18.54 -5.28
N ASP A 47 -6.87 19.35 -5.06
CA ASP A 47 -5.52 19.04 -5.52
C ASP A 47 -4.87 17.95 -4.64
N MET A 48 -3.60 17.63 -4.88
CA MET A 48 -2.87 16.61 -4.12
C MET A 48 -2.81 16.92 -2.62
N ALA A 49 -2.61 18.17 -2.24
CA ALA A 49 -2.57 18.59 -0.84
C ALA A 49 -3.95 18.44 -0.18
N GLY A 50 -5.02 18.83 -0.89
CA GLY A 50 -6.40 18.63 -0.45
C GLY A 50 -6.75 17.15 -0.28
N GLN A 51 -6.30 16.28 -1.19
CA GLN A 51 -6.53 14.85 -1.09
C GLN A 51 -5.75 14.22 0.08
N GLN A 52 -4.51 14.66 0.31
CA GLN A 52 -3.73 14.23 1.48
C GLN A 52 -4.40 14.64 2.79
N MET A 53 -4.86 15.89 2.89
CA MET A 53 -5.62 16.38 4.05
C MET A 53 -6.90 15.58 4.27
N ALA A 54 -7.66 15.30 3.20
CA ALA A 54 -8.86 14.46 3.28
C ALA A 54 -8.53 13.05 3.81
N ASN A 55 -7.44 12.44 3.34
CA ASN A 55 -7.00 11.12 3.81
C ASN A 55 -6.52 11.16 5.28
N ALA A 56 -5.86 12.24 5.70
CA ALA A 56 -5.42 12.44 7.08
C ALA A 56 -6.61 12.60 8.04
N LEU A 57 -7.70 13.25 7.61
CA LEU A 57 -8.90 13.44 8.43
C LEU A 57 -9.81 12.22 8.49
N ARG A 58 -9.93 11.47 7.39
CA ARG A 58 -10.85 10.32 7.30
C ARG A 58 -10.50 9.25 8.35
N GLY A 59 -11.49 8.85 9.15
CA GLY A 59 -11.37 7.74 10.09
C GLY A 59 -12.11 7.95 11.41
N VAL A 60 -11.70 7.19 12.42
CA VAL A 60 -12.26 7.18 13.78
C VAL A 60 -11.29 7.90 14.72
N TRP A 61 -11.81 8.80 15.53
CA TRP A 61 -11.04 9.62 16.45
C TRP A 61 -11.58 9.48 17.87
N ASP A 62 -10.69 9.27 18.84
CA ASP A 62 -11.02 9.34 20.27
C ASP A 62 -10.95 10.80 20.70
N ILE A 63 -12.08 11.39 21.13
CA ILE A 63 -12.16 12.81 21.47
C ILE A 63 -12.40 13.03 22.95
N ARG A 64 -11.65 13.97 23.53
CA ARG A 64 -11.83 14.46 24.91
C ARG A 64 -12.01 15.97 24.90
N LEU A 65 -12.89 16.44 25.78
CA LEU A 65 -13.14 17.86 26.01
C LEU A 65 -12.34 18.30 27.25
N GLU A 66 -11.77 19.50 27.19
CA GLU A 66 -10.92 20.06 28.24
C GLU A 66 -11.26 21.53 28.51
N GLY A 67 -11.01 21.97 29.74
CA GLY A 67 -11.28 23.35 30.16
C GLY A 67 -12.43 23.46 31.17
N ARG A 68 -12.57 24.64 31.76
CA ARG A 68 -13.57 24.88 32.81
C ARG A 68 -15.01 24.73 32.30
N ASP A 69 -15.23 25.12 31.05
CA ASP A 69 -16.56 25.20 30.43
C ASP A 69 -16.75 24.04 29.42
N ALA A 70 -15.96 22.97 29.57
CA ALA A 70 -15.90 21.84 28.66
C ALA A 70 -17.17 20.96 28.73
N GLY A 71 -17.75 20.69 27.57
CA GLY A 71 -18.94 19.84 27.46
C GLY A 71 -19.72 20.06 26.17
N LEU A 72 -20.59 19.10 25.88
CA LEU A 72 -21.56 19.14 24.80
C LEU A 72 -22.91 18.64 25.33
N ASP A 73 -24.00 19.29 24.94
CA ASP A 73 -25.31 19.02 25.53
C ASP A 73 -25.82 17.61 25.12
N GLY A 74 -26.13 16.76 26.10
CA GLY A 74 -26.74 15.45 25.87
C GLY A 74 -25.79 14.32 25.42
N VAL A 75 -24.48 14.49 25.61
CA VAL A 75 -23.46 13.42 25.51
C VAL A 75 -22.64 13.36 26.81
N PRO A 76 -21.99 12.22 27.14
CA PRO A 76 -21.12 12.13 28.31
C PRO A 76 -19.88 13.04 28.18
N GLY A 77 -19.23 13.36 29.31
CA GLY A 77 -17.98 14.13 29.32
C GLY A 77 -16.74 13.33 28.90
N GLU A 78 -16.81 12.01 28.91
CA GLU A 78 -15.73 11.09 28.56
C GLU A 78 -16.24 9.97 27.64
N GLY A 79 -15.32 9.26 26.96
CA GLY A 79 -15.67 8.13 26.09
C GLY A 79 -16.38 8.52 24.79
N LEU A 80 -16.13 9.76 24.33
CA LEU A 80 -16.63 10.26 23.06
C LEU A 80 -15.73 9.81 21.90
N GLU A 81 -16.34 9.54 20.76
CA GLU A 81 -15.62 9.36 19.51
C GLU A 81 -16.17 10.35 18.46
N LEU A 82 -15.31 10.69 17.50
CA LEU A 82 -15.62 11.49 16.34
C LEU A 82 -15.34 10.65 15.09
N LEU A 83 -16.36 10.48 14.25
CA LEU A 83 -16.24 9.85 12.93
C LEU A 83 -16.14 10.95 11.89
N LEU A 84 -15.12 10.93 11.05
CA LEU A 84 -14.96 11.86 9.93
C LEU A 84 -14.85 11.09 8.62
N ASP A 85 -15.66 11.47 7.64
CA ASP A 85 -15.60 10.98 6.28
C ASP A 85 -15.54 12.12 5.26
N ILE A 86 -14.75 11.90 4.22
CA ILE A 86 -14.54 12.80 3.10
C ILE A 86 -14.49 11.91 1.86
N ALA A 87 -15.26 12.20 0.82
CA ALA A 87 -15.23 11.40 -0.41
C ALA A 87 -13.82 11.41 -1.04
N ALA A 88 -13.49 10.39 -1.86
CA ALA A 88 -12.13 10.21 -2.41
C ALA A 88 -11.59 11.45 -3.16
N ARG A 89 -12.47 12.20 -3.83
CA ARG A 89 -12.20 13.49 -4.47
C ARG A 89 -13.15 14.60 -3.97
N GLY A 90 -13.60 14.46 -2.73
CA GLY A 90 -14.52 15.41 -2.10
C GLY A 90 -13.78 16.52 -1.36
N ARG A 91 -14.48 17.65 -1.18
CA ARG A 91 -14.05 18.76 -0.31
C ARG A 91 -14.98 18.97 0.88
N GLY A 92 -16.11 18.27 0.94
CA GLY A 92 -17.02 18.29 2.09
C GLY A 92 -16.55 17.35 3.20
N VAL A 93 -16.62 17.81 4.43
CA VAL A 93 -16.37 17.01 5.64
C VAL A 93 -17.71 16.67 6.27
N ARG A 94 -17.96 15.38 6.42
CA ARG A 94 -19.16 14.82 7.05
C ARG A 94 -18.78 13.87 8.17
N GLY A 95 -19.70 13.58 9.08
CA GLY A 95 -19.35 12.78 10.23
C GLY A 95 -20.39 12.74 11.33
N TYR A 96 -20.00 12.14 12.45
CA TYR A 96 -20.82 12.04 13.64
C TYR A 96 -19.97 12.18 14.90
N LEU A 97 -20.57 12.74 15.95
CA LEU A 97 -19.98 12.79 17.29
C LEU A 97 -21.00 12.30 18.32
N ASP A 98 -20.61 11.27 19.07
CA ASP A 98 -21.38 10.72 20.19
C ASP A 98 -20.45 9.89 21.08
N SER A 99 -21.00 9.28 22.12
CA SER A 99 -20.38 8.15 22.81
C SER A 99 -20.04 7.01 21.85
N ALA A 100 -18.98 6.25 22.16
CA ALA A 100 -18.59 5.06 21.40
C ALA A 100 -19.75 4.05 21.24
N GLN A 101 -20.59 3.90 22.27
CA GLN A 101 -21.77 3.03 22.22
C GLN A 101 -22.86 3.62 21.31
N GLY A 102 -23.11 4.93 21.37
CA GLY A 102 -24.09 5.60 20.52
C GLY A 102 -23.78 5.45 19.04
N LEU A 103 -22.51 5.65 18.65
CA LEU A 103 -22.06 5.50 17.26
C LEU A 103 -22.17 4.07 16.74
N ARG A 104 -22.10 3.06 17.63
CA ARG A 104 -22.24 1.64 17.30
C ARG A 104 -23.67 1.10 17.43
N SER A 105 -24.62 1.95 17.81
CA SER A 105 -26.04 1.60 17.89
C SER A 105 -26.78 1.90 16.59
N ASP A 106 -28.02 1.41 16.45
CA ASP A 106 -28.92 1.78 15.35
C ASP A 106 -29.57 3.15 15.55
N ALA A 107 -29.42 3.76 16.74
CA ALA A 107 -29.95 5.09 17.00
C ALA A 107 -29.24 6.15 16.16
N VAL A 108 -29.94 7.26 15.89
CA VAL A 108 -29.32 8.44 15.27
C VAL A 108 -28.32 9.04 16.27
N PRO A 109 -27.04 9.21 15.90
CA PRO A 109 -26.04 9.83 16.76
C PRO A 109 -26.47 11.25 17.17
N ARG A 110 -26.07 11.68 18.36
CA ARG A 110 -26.48 12.97 18.92
C ARG A 110 -26.12 14.16 18.04
N TYR A 111 -24.93 14.15 17.44
CA TYR A 111 -24.45 15.22 16.57
C TYR A 111 -23.99 14.69 15.21
N GLU A 112 -24.39 15.40 14.16
CA GLU A 112 -23.84 15.30 12.82
C GLU A 112 -22.75 16.35 12.62
N VAL A 113 -21.67 15.98 11.94
CA VAL A 113 -20.57 16.87 11.59
C VAL A 113 -20.82 17.41 10.17
N LEU A 114 -20.73 18.73 10.03
CA LEU A 114 -20.82 19.42 8.75
C LEU A 114 -19.68 20.42 8.60
N GLY A 115 -18.81 20.21 7.63
CA GLY A 115 -17.68 21.09 7.33
C GLY A 115 -17.22 20.99 5.89
N ASP A 116 -16.13 21.67 5.58
CA ASP A 116 -15.53 21.71 4.25
C ASP A 116 -14.03 22.03 4.32
N LEU A 117 -13.32 21.64 3.27
CA LEU A 117 -11.89 21.90 3.06
C LEU A 117 -11.70 22.97 1.96
N ALA A 118 -12.69 23.86 1.76
CA ALA A 118 -12.63 24.83 0.68
C ALA A 118 -11.58 25.93 0.95
N ASP A 119 -11.52 26.37 2.21
CA ASP A 119 -10.74 27.51 2.69
C ASP A 119 -9.88 27.10 3.90
N VAL A 120 -9.00 26.10 3.75
CA VAL A 120 -8.04 25.71 4.81
C VAL A 120 -6.98 26.82 4.95
N LYS A 121 -7.33 27.90 5.64
CA LYS A 121 -6.46 29.05 5.89
C LYS A 121 -5.50 28.70 7.00
N GLN A 122 -4.19 28.87 6.75
CA GLN A 122 -3.15 28.78 7.78
C GLN A 122 -3.14 27.46 8.59
N GLY A 123 -3.58 26.35 7.99
CA GLY A 123 -3.63 25.04 8.66
C GLY A 123 -4.75 24.88 9.69
N GLN A 124 -5.73 25.80 9.73
CA GLN A 124 -6.93 25.65 10.54
C GLN A 124 -8.04 24.93 9.78
N ILE A 125 -8.67 23.98 10.46
CA ILE A 125 -9.81 23.21 9.99
C ILE A 125 -11.00 23.58 10.88
N SER A 126 -12.17 23.77 10.28
CA SER A 126 -13.39 24.04 11.04
C SER A 126 -14.56 23.22 10.53
N TRP A 127 -15.33 22.69 11.46
CA TRP A 127 -16.61 22.04 11.20
C TRP A 127 -17.64 22.46 12.24
N ARG A 128 -18.89 22.17 11.94
CA ARG A 128 -20.04 22.49 12.78
C ARG A 128 -20.68 21.19 13.26
N LEU A 129 -21.25 21.22 14.46
CA LEU A 129 -22.10 20.15 14.98
C LEU A 129 -23.57 20.54 14.84
N LEU A 130 -24.28 19.80 14.02
CA LEU A 130 -25.73 19.85 13.88
C LEU A 130 -26.34 18.90 14.91
N ASP A 131 -27.26 19.41 15.75
CA ASP A 131 -28.03 18.54 16.63
C ASP A 131 -29.04 17.76 15.79
N SER A 132 -28.84 16.44 15.66
CA SER A 132 -29.64 15.56 14.79
C SER A 132 -31.12 15.52 15.17
N ARG A 133 -31.50 15.94 16.39
CA ARG A 133 -32.91 16.00 16.83
C ARG A 133 -33.60 17.30 16.44
N SER A 134 -32.85 18.40 16.40
CA SER A 134 -33.42 19.73 16.14
C SER A 134 -33.05 20.32 14.77
N GLY A 135 -32.04 19.77 14.09
CA GLY A 135 -31.52 20.30 12.83
C GLY A 135 -30.87 21.68 12.99
N ILE A 136 -30.48 22.06 14.21
CA ILE A 136 -29.87 23.36 14.51
C ILE A 136 -28.39 23.15 14.78
N ILE A 137 -27.55 24.02 14.19
CA ILE A 137 -26.12 24.04 14.49
C ILE A 137 -25.94 24.55 15.92
N ARG A 138 -25.35 23.73 16.79
CA ARG A 138 -25.14 24.06 18.20
C ARG A 138 -23.71 24.49 18.50
N TYR A 139 -22.75 23.86 17.83
CA TYR A 139 -21.33 24.09 18.10
C TYR A 139 -20.55 24.28 16.81
N GLN A 140 -19.46 25.04 16.90
CA GLN A 140 -18.41 25.10 15.89
C GLN A 140 -17.10 24.65 16.51
N PHE A 141 -16.41 23.75 15.82
CA PHE A 141 -15.07 23.31 16.15
C PHE A 141 -14.10 24.07 15.25
N VAL A 142 -13.03 24.60 15.85
CA VAL A 142 -11.91 25.21 15.14
C VAL A 142 -10.65 24.55 15.65
N SER A 143 -9.87 23.96 14.75
CA SER A 143 -8.77 23.07 15.13
C SER A 143 -7.56 23.19 14.25
N THR A 144 -6.44 22.73 14.78
CA THR A 144 -5.22 22.42 14.02
C THR A 144 -5.02 20.92 13.95
N LEU A 145 -4.46 20.45 12.84
CA LEU A 145 -4.04 19.06 12.66
C LEU A 145 -2.53 18.97 12.92
N ASP A 146 -2.16 18.12 13.87
CA ASP A 146 -0.77 17.79 14.18
C ASP A 146 -0.53 16.30 13.86
N GLU A 147 0.53 16.00 13.10
CA GLU A 147 0.84 14.66 12.63
C GLU A 147 2.27 14.25 12.99
N VAL A 148 2.42 13.08 13.60
CA VAL A 148 3.72 12.42 13.72
C VAL A 148 4.04 11.82 12.36
N TRP A 149 5.24 12.08 11.82
CA TRP A 149 5.65 11.67 10.48
C TRP A 149 4.82 12.31 9.34
N ALA A 150 4.30 13.54 9.53
CA ALA A 150 3.49 14.27 8.55
C ALA A 150 4.03 14.23 7.09
N ALA A 151 5.36 14.26 6.92
CA ALA A 151 6.02 14.17 5.62
C ALA A 151 5.76 12.86 4.84
N PHE A 152 5.15 11.87 5.49
CA PHE A 152 4.83 10.55 4.95
C PHE A 152 3.31 10.29 4.91
N GLY A 153 2.47 11.30 5.19
CA GLY A 153 1.01 11.16 5.25
C GLY A 153 0.54 10.32 6.44
N ASN A 154 -0.37 9.36 6.21
CA ASN A 154 -0.96 8.51 7.27
C ASN A 154 -0.01 7.46 7.89
N ALA A 155 1.30 7.69 7.85
CA ALA A 155 2.29 6.74 8.34
C ALA A 155 2.49 6.77 9.87
N GLY A 156 1.92 7.76 10.56
CA GLY A 156 2.01 7.94 12.01
C GLY A 156 0.68 8.26 12.68
N THR A 157 0.75 8.67 13.94
CA THR A 157 -0.41 9.16 14.70
C THR A 157 -0.76 10.58 14.29
N ALA A 158 -2.05 10.91 14.35
CA ALA A 158 -2.56 12.26 14.10
C ALA A 158 -3.41 12.72 15.28
N SER A 159 -3.36 14.02 15.57
CA SER A 159 -4.21 14.65 16.57
C SER A 159 -4.83 15.94 16.04
N LEU A 160 -6.12 16.14 16.33
CA LEU A 160 -6.80 17.41 16.17
C LEU A 160 -6.90 18.06 17.53
N SER A 161 -6.48 19.31 17.65
CA SER A 161 -6.65 20.06 18.90
C SER A 161 -7.18 21.45 18.62
N GLY A 162 -7.98 22.00 19.53
CA GLY A 162 -8.60 23.28 19.29
C GLY A 162 -9.67 23.69 20.28
N ARG A 163 -10.59 24.54 19.81
CA ARG A 163 -11.66 25.15 20.59
C ARG A 163 -13.03 24.74 20.08
N VAL A 164 -13.97 24.69 21.01
CA VAL A 164 -15.40 24.45 20.77
C VAL A 164 -16.17 25.73 21.10
N LEU A 165 -16.85 26.28 20.12
CA LEU A 165 -17.65 27.49 20.25
C LEU A 165 -19.13 27.13 20.29
N ARG A 166 -19.87 27.67 21.26
CA ARG A 166 -21.34 27.59 21.32
C ARG A 166 -21.97 28.62 20.38
N MET A 167 -22.80 28.19 19.45
CA MET A 167 -23.42 29.07 18.45
C MET A 167 -24.62 29.86 18.99
N ASP A 168 -25.18 29.44 20.13
CA ASP A 168 -26.23 30.17 20.86
C ASP A 168 -25.69 31.25 21.80
N ARG A 169 -24.36 31.34 21.96
CA ARG A 169 -23.71 32.32 22.83
C ARG A 169 -23.41 33.62 22.09
N ALA A 170 -23.77 34.75 22.70
CA ALA A 170 -23.48 36.07 22.14
C ALA A 170 -21.96 36.36 22.14
N LEU A 171 -21.46 36.89 21.01
CA LEU A 171 -20.03 37.21 20.81
C LEU A 171 -19.48 38.29 21.77
N GLY A 172 -20.36 39.08 22.40
CA GLY A 172 -19.96 40.10 23.37
C GLY A 172 -19.67 39.56 24.78
N LEU A 173 -19.93 38.27 25.03
CA LEU A 173 -19.61 37.62 26.29
C LEU A 173 -18.15 37.14 26.29
N PRO A 174 -17.53 36.94 27.48
CA PRO A 174 -16.22 36.30 27.56
C PRO A 174 -16.22 34.94 26.85
N GLU A 175 -15.09 34.62 26.19
CA GLU A 175 -14.90 33.32 25.56
C GLU A 175 -15.01 32.18 26.58
N ASP A 176 -15.69 31.09 26.19
CA ASP A 176 -15.75 29.88 27.00
C ASP A 176 -14.39 29.16 26.95
N ASP A 177 -13.94 28.64 28.10
CA ASP A 177 -12.81 27.70 28.14
C ASP A 177 -13.32 26.28 27.84
N ASN A 178 -13.69 26.06 26.57
CA ASN A 178 -14.11 24.79 26.03
C ASN A 178 -13.18 24.40 24.88
N ARG A 179 -12.26 23.48 25.18
CA ARG A 179 -11.22 22.99 24.29
C ARG A 179 -11.42 21.50 24.03
N PHE A 180 -10.77 20.99 23.00
CA PHE A 180 -10.79 19.57 22.73
C PHE A 180 -9.45 19.06 22.21
N VAL A 181 -9.23 17.77 22.41
CA VAL A 181 -8.17 16.99 21.76
C VAL A 181 -8.82 15.73 21.22
N ALA A 182 -8.66 15.47 19.94
CA ALA A 182 -9.05 14.23 19.29
C ALA A 182 -7.81 13.51 18.77
N ILE A 183 -7.65 12.23 19.11
CA ILE A 183 -6.54 11.39 18.67
C ILE A 183 -7.07 10.40 17.65
N LYS A 184 -6.49 10.37 16.45
CA LYS A 184 -6.88 9.41 15.40
C LYS A 184 -6.52 8.00 15.86
N ARG A 185 -7.47 7.07 15.77
CA ARG A 185 -7.17 5.66 15.97
C ARG A 185 -6.25 5.17 14.86
N LEU A 186 -5.18 4.49 15.27
CA LEU A 186 -4.27 3.85 14.32
C LEU A 186 -5.03 2.77 13.55
N PHE A 187 -4.78 2.71 12.25
CA PHE A 187 -5.32 1.65 11.40
C PHE A 187 -4.60 0.34 11.74
N PRO A 188 -5.30 -0.70 12.22
CA PRO A 188 -4.67 -1.95 12.61
C PRO A 188 -4.05 -2.69 11.43
N GLU A 189 -2.85 -3.22 11.61
CA GLU A 189 -2.14 -3.96 10.57
C GLU A 189 -2.76 -5.36 10.38
N ALA A 190 -2.63 -5.94 9.18
CA ALA A 190 -3.24 -7.25 8.88
C ALA A 190 -2.79 -8.35 9.86
N ARG A 191 -1.52 -8.37 10.25
CA ARG A 191 -0.96 -9.29 11.25
C ARG A 191 -1.61 -9.19 12.64
N GLU A 192 -2.22 -8.06 12.97
CA GLU A 192 -2.92 -7.85 14.26
C GLU A 192 -4.36 -8.38 14.24
N ARG A 193 -4.84 -8.83 13.09
CA ARG A 193 -6.24 -9.23 12.85
C ARG A 193 -6.36 -10.66 12.30
N ALA A 194 -5.41 -11.06 11.46
CA ALA A 194 -5.28 -12.41 10.93
C ALA A 194 -3.95 -13.03 11.39
N LEU A 195 -3.95 -13.62 12.59
CA LEU A 195 -2.73 -14.17 13.19
C LEU A 195 -2.21 -15.40 12.44
N LEU A 196 -0.92 -15.40 12.13
CA LEU A 196 -0.21 -16.59 11.70
C LEU A 196 0.24 -17.38 12.94
N ASN A 197 0.07 -18.70 12.90
CA ASN A 197 0.51 -19.54 14.01
C ASN A 197 2.05 -19.59 14.04
N PRO A 198 2.65 -19.90 15.21
CA PRO A 198 4.11 -19.84 15.36
C PRO A 198 4.89 -20.74 14.40
N THR A 199 4.31 -21.88 13.97
CA THR A 199 4.97 -22.81 13.04
C THR A 199 5.05 -22.21 11.64
N LEU A 200 3.93 -21.70 11.12
CA LEU A 200 3.87 -21.04 9.83
C LEU A 200 4.75 -19.78 9.86
N GLU A 201 4.59 -18.91 10.86
CA GLU A 201 5.38 -17.69 10.99
C GLU A 201 6.89 -17.99 11.00
N ALA A 202 7.35 -18.96 11.79
CA ALA A 202 8.77 -19.34 11.85
C ALA A 202 9.33 -19.81 10.50
N TRP A 203 8.54 -20.52 9.69
CA TRP A 203 8.93 -20.89 8.33
C TRP A 203 9.04 -19.66 7.43
N LEU A 204 8.04 -18.78 7.46
CA LEU A 204 7.96 -17.60 6.61
C LEU A 204 9.07 -16.58 6.91
N ILE A 205 9.34 -16.31 8.19
CA ILE A 205 10.37 -15.33 8.57
C ILE A 205 11.79 -15.88 8.44
N SER A 206 11.95 -17.17 8.16
CA SER A 206 13.28 -17.79 8.06
C SER A 206 14.12 -17.09 6.98
N PRO A 207 15.43 -16.89 7.22
CA PRO A 207 16.30 -16.30 6.20
C PRO A 207 16.28 -17.03 4.87
N GLU A 208 16.17 -18.37 4.93
CA GLU A 208 16.08 -19.25 3.76
C GLU A 208 14.85 -18.89 2.92
N HIS A 209 13.65 -18.84 3.51
CA HIS A 209 12.41 -18.59 2.77
C HIS A 209 12.30 -17.15 2.25
N ARG A 210 12.69 -16.15 3.06
CA ARG A 210 12.69 -14.74 2.64
C ARG A 210 13.60 -14.48 1.44
N LEU A 211 14.82 -15.01 1.48
CA LEU A 211 15.78 -14.87 0.40
C LEU A 211 15.36 -15.67 -0.83
N PHE A 212 14.80 -16.87 -0.65
CA PHE A 212 14.26 -17.68 -1.74
C PHE A 212 13.21 -16.89 -2.53
N HIS A 213 12.19 -16.37 -1.84
CA HIS A 213 11.08 -15.68 -2.50
C HIS A 213 11.56 -14.40 -3.20
N GLN A 214 12.43 -13.61 -2.55
CA GLN A 214 13.03 -12.42 -3.16
C GLN A 214 13.83 -12.78 -4.43
N LEU A 215 14.71 -13.78 -4.35
CA LEU A 215 15.62 -14.15 -5.43
C LEU A 215 14.89 -14.84 -6.59
N TRP A 216 13.88 -15.67 -6.29
CA TRP A 216 13.03 -16.30 -7.29
C TRP A 216 12.37 -15.23 -8.18
N HIS A 217 11.78 -14.20 -7.58
CA HIS A 217 11.23 -13.06 -8.32
C HIS A 217 12.32 -12.27 -9.04
N ALA A 218 13.39 -11.90 -8.33
CA ALA A 218 14.45 -11.05 -8.89
C ALA A 218 15.12 -11.68 -10.12
N SER A 219 15.37 -13.00 -10.09
CA SER A 219 16.00 -13.72 -11.21
C SER A 219 15.12 -13.66 -12.46
N ARG A 220 13.83 -14.02 -12.35
CA ARG A 220 12.87 -13.98 -13.46
C ARG A 220 12.64 -12.58 -14.01
N ASP A 221 12.48 -11.60 -13.12
CA ASP A 221 12.10 -10.23 -13.49
C ASP A 221 13.24 -9.47 -14.14
N LYS A 222 14.48 -9.67 -13.67
CA LYS A 222 15.64 -8.94 -14.15
C LYS A 222 16.35 -9.63 -15.32
N TRP A 223 16.15 -10.94 -15.53
CA TRP A 223 16.90 -11.73 -16.53
C TRP A 223 17.07 -11.05 -17.90
N HIS A 224 15.97 -10.52 -18.46
CA HIS A 224 15.96 -9.86 -19.77
C HIS A 224 16.83 -8.59 -19.85
N LYS A 225 17.15 -7.97 -18.72
CA LYS A 225 18.02 -6.77 -18.61
C LYS A 225 19.43 -7.09 -18.10
N LEU A 226 19.68 -8.31 -17.61
CA LEU A 226 20.99 -8.68 -17.10
C LEU A 226 21.99 -8.85 -18.26
N PRO A 227 23.21 -8.29 -18.14
CA PRO A 227 24.30 -8.62 -19.04
C PRO A 227 24.73 -10.09 -18.88
N GLU A 228 25.37 -10.63 -19.91
CA GLU A 228 25.68 -12.05 -20.01
C GLU A 228 26.62 -12.56 -18.91
N ASP A 229 27.55 -11.73 -18.43
CA ASP A 229 28.44 -12.08 -17.32
C ASP A 229 27.68 -12.33 -16.01
N LYS A 230 26.62 -11.54 -15.74
CA LYS A 230 25.72 -11.76 -14.60
C LYS A 230 24.83 -13.00 -14.80
N ARG A 231 24.34 -13.23 -16.02
CA ARG A 231 23.58 -14.45 -16.34
C ARG A 231 24.41 -15.71 -16.13
N GLU A 232 25.66 -15.72 -16.62
CA GLU A 232 26.61 -16.81 -16.39
C GLU A 232 26.93 -17.02 -14.91
N ALA A 233 26.97 -15.95 -14.13
CA ALA A 233 27.12 -16.03 -12.69
C ALA A 233 25.95 -16.75 -12.02
N LEU A 234 24.72 -16.35 -12.35
CA LEU A 234 23.50 -16.96 -11.82
C LEU A 234 23.36 -18.42 -12.26
N ARG A 235 23.67 -18.73 -13.53
CA ARG A 235 23.82 -20.11 -14.04
C ARG A 235 24.91 -20.88 -13.31
N GLY A 236 25.96 -20.21 -12.84
CA GLY A 236 27.07 -20.81 -12.11
C GLY A 236 26.69 -21.29 -10.70
N ILE A 237 25.63 -20.69 -10.13
CA ILE A 237 25.11 -21.00 -8.79
C ILE A 237 23.69 -21.60 -8.83
N GLY A 238 23.23 -22.05 -10.00
CA GLY A 238 21.94 -22.73 -10.16
C GLY A 238 20.69 -21.86 -10.01
N TRP A 239 20.83 -20.54 -10.10
CA TRP A 239 19.73 -19.58 -9.87
C TRP A 239 19.22 -18.91 -11.14
N GLN A 240 19.54 -19.45 -12.32
CA GLN A 240 18.92 -19.02 -13.57
C GLN A 240 17.42 -19.39 -13.60
N PRO A 241 16.54 -18.55 -14.17
CA PRO A 241 15.10 -18.79 -14.12
C PRO A 241 14.68 -19.85 -15.13
N GLY A 242 14.42 -21.07 -14.67
CA GLY A 242 14.08 -22.22 -15.50
C GLY A 242 15.30 -22.97 -16.06
N PRO A 243 15.12 -23.72 -17.16
CA PRO A 243 16.16 -24.55 -17.74
C PRO A 243 17.36 -23.74 -18.19
N ARG A 244 18.55 -24.28 -17.90
CA ARG A 244 19.81 -23.68 -18.33
C ARG A 244 19.84 -23.51 -19.85
N ASP A 245 20.31 -22.34 -20.30
CA ASP A 245 20.41 -21.92 -21.70
C ASP A 245 19.06 -21.79 -22.44
N ARG A 246 17.95 -21.99 -21.72
CA ARG A 246 16.56 -21.81 -22.19
C ARG A 246 15.73 -21.13 -21.11
N GLU A 247 16.34 -20.14 -20.44
CA GLU A 247 15.74 -19.48 -19.31
C GLU A 247 14.45 -18.73 -19.69
N ARG A 248 13.53 -18.66 -18.73
CA ARG A 248 12.19 -18.09 -18.89
C ARG A 248 12.09 -16.78 -18.12
N ASP A 249 12.49 -15.69 -18.77
CA ASP A 249 12.31 -14.35 -18.22
C ASP A 249 10.82 -13.97 -18.10
N ALA A 250 10.43 -13.30 -17.02
CA ALA A 250 9.02 -12.96 -16.75
C ALA A 250 8.60 -11.59 -17.28
N ARG A 251 9.56 -10.76 -17.71
CA ARG A 251 9.31 -9.35 -18.08
C ARG A 251 9.90 -8.92 -19.42
N GLY A 252 10.54 -9.80 -20.17
CA GLY A 252 11.06 -9.49 -21.50
C GLY A 252 10.02 -9.63 -22.61
N PRO A 253 10.46 -9.49 -23.88
CA PRO A 253 9.55 -9.39 -25.03
C PRO A 253 8.69 -10.64 -25.28
N ARG A 254 9.11 -11.81 -24.80
CA ARG A 254 8.44 -13.10 -25.02
C ARG A 254 7.81 -13.69 -23.74
N LYS A 255 7.66 -12.89 -22.68
CA LYS A 255 7.14 -13.31 -21.38
C LYS A 255 5.79 -14.05 -21.44
N ASP A 256 4.95 -13.71 -22.42
CA ASP A 256 3.64 -14.33 -22.64
C ASP A 256 3.70 -15.68 -23.36
N ARG A 257 4.87 -16.13 -23.86
CA ARG A 257 5.01 -17.31 -24.74
C ARG A 257 6.21 -18.18 -24.43
N ASN A 258 6.90 -17.93 -23.33
CA ASN A 258 8.10 -18.67 -22.94
C ASN A 258 7.85 -19.63 -21.77
N GLY A 259 6.62 -19.75 -21.27
CA GLY A 259 6.28 -20.59 -20.12
C GLY A 259 6.50 -19.95 -18.75
N SER A 260 6.99 -18.70 -18.68
CA SER A 260 7.25 -18.02 -17.39
C SER A 260 6.01 -17.86 -16.51
N GLY A 261 4.80 -17.74 -17.09
CA GLY A 261 3.54 -17.73 -16.35
C GLY A 261 3.19 -19.07 -15.68
N ILE A 262 3.68 -20.19 -16.22
CA ILE A 262 3.54 -21.51 -15.59
C ILE A 262 4.39 -21.55 -14.31
N ASP A 263 5.63 -21.04 -14.37
CA ASP A 263 6.50 -20.93 -13.20
C ASP A 263 5.82 -20.11 -12.09
N PHE A 264 5.19 -19.00 -12.45
CA PHE A 264 4.43 -18.15 -11.52
C PHE A 264 3.31 -18.90 -10.81
N PHE A 265 2.37 -19.50 -11.53
CA PHE A 265 1.27 -20.20 -10.87
C PHE A 265 1.75 -21.40 -10.06
N PHE A 266 2.67 -22.19 -10.62
CA PHE A 266 3.13 -23.41 -9.96
C PHE A 266 3.88 -23.12 -8.65
N MET A 267 4.77 -22.13 -8.64
CA MET A 267 5.53 -21.77 -7.44
C MET A 267 4.60 -21.32 -6.31
N HIS A 268 3.62 -20.45 -6.61
CA HIS A 268 2.66 -19.99 -5.61
C HIS A 268 1.70 -21.11 -5.16
N ARG A 269 1.26 -22.01 -6.05
CA ARG A 269 0.48 -23.20 -5.67
C ARG A 269 1.27 -24.12 -4.74
N HIS A 270 2.56 -24.33 -5.03
CA HIS A 270 3.45 -25.12 -4.17
C HIS A 270 3.62 -24.46 -2.78
N MET A 271 3.82 -23.14 -2.74
CA MET A 271 3.87 -22.38 -1.47
C MET A 271 2.55 -22.49 -0.70
N LEU A 272 1.40 -22.34 -1.37
CA LEU A 272 0.07 -22.46 -0.77
C LEU A 272 -0.16 -23.85 -0.19
N GLY A 273 0.19 -24.92 -0.92
CA GLY A 273 0.08 -26.29 -0.41
C GLY A 273 0.90 -26.51 0.87
N THR A 274 2.13 -25.98 0.89
CA THR A 274 3.00 -26.04 2.06
C THR A 274 2.44 -25.23 3.23
N ALA A 275 2.05 -23.97 3.01
CA ALA A 275 1.50 -23.10 4.05
C ALA A 275 0.18 -23.65 4.63
N ARG A 276 -0.72 -24.14 3.76
CA ARG A 276 -2.01 -24.75 4.14
C ARG A 276 -1.86 -26.04 4.94
N SER A 277 -0.72 -26.72 4.83
CA SER A 277 -0.43 -27.88 5.68
C SER A 277 -0.13 -27.49 7.14
N MET A 278 0.27 -26.23 7.38
CA MET A 278 0.62 -25.70 8.72
C MET A 278 -0.51 -24.90 9.35
N GLN A 279 -1.34 -24.24 8.55
CA GLN A 279 -2.46 -23.40 9.01
C GLN A 279 -3.56 -23.36 7.96
N ASP A 280 -4.82 -23.32 8.38
CA ASP A 280 -5.93 -23.04 7.46
C ASP A 280 -5.81 -21.60 6.91
N LEU A 281 -5.69 -21.49 5.59
CA LEU A 281 -5.49 -20.24 4.85
C LEU A 281 -6.48 -20.22 3.67
N PRO A 282 -7.76 -19.90 3.95
CA PRO A 282 -8.79 -19.92 2.93
C PRO A 282 -8.55 -18.84 1.88
N SER A 283 -8.72 -19.21 0.60
CA SER A 283 -8.74 -18.25 -0.49
C SER A 283 -9.86 -17.22 -0.28
N TRP A 284 -9.66 -16.00 -0.75
CA TRP A 284 -10.81 -15.10 -0.89
C TRP A 284 -11.80 -15.66 -1.92
N PRO A 285 -13.11 -15.69 -1.61
CA PRO A 285 -14.12 -16.04 -2.61
C PRO A 285 -14.42 -14.87 -3.55
N ARG A 286 -14.07 -13.65 -3.16
CA ARG A 286 -14.21 -12.40 -3.93
C ARG A 286 -13.28 -11.32 -3.39
N PHE A 287 -12.94 -10.31 -4.17
CA PHE A 287 -12.14 -9.22 -3.64
C PHE A 287 -12.92 -8.40 -2.59
N PRO A 288 -12.29 -8.03 -1.45
CA PRO A 288 -12.92 -7.17 -0.46
C PRO A 288 -13.41 -5.85 -1.07
N LEU A 289 -14.62 -5.43 -0.67
CA LEU A 289 -15.22 -4.20 -1.16
C LEU A 289 -14.46 -2.97 -0.61
N PRO A 290 -14.47 -1.84 -1.34
CA PRO A 290 -13.96 -0.58 -0.81
C PRO A 290 -14.68 -0.13 0.46
N GLN A 291 -14.06 0.81 1.18
CA GLN A 291 -14.66 1.47 2.34
C GLN A 291 -16.10 1.93 2.04
N PRO A 292 -17.08 1.59 2.89
CA PRO A 292 -18.43 2.11 2.74
C PRO A 292 -18.47 3.62 3.05
N GLU A 293 -19.44 4.32 2.45
CA GLU A 293 -19.74 5.71 2.79
C GLU A 293 -20.30 5.76 4.23
N LEU A 294 -19.76 6.65 5.07
CA LEU A 294 -20.14 6.77 6.48
C LEU A 294 -21.64 7.02 6.69
N GLU A 295 -22.26 7.82 5.82
CA GLU A 295 -23.69 8.13 5.88
C GLU A 295 -24.58 6.94 5.51
N ARG A 296 -24.08 6.01 4.70
CA ARG A 296 -24.85 4.83 4.23
C ARG A 296 -24.72 3.65 5.18
N ASP A 297 -23.52 3.41 5.69
CA ASP A 297 -23.26 2.31 6.64
C ASP A 297 -22.22 2.74 7.68
N ARG A 298 -22.70 3.36 8.76
CA ARG A 298 -21.88 3.82 9.87
C ARG A 298 -21.14 2.68 10.57
N LEU A 299 -21.80 1.54 10.78
CA LEU A 299 -21.18 0.41 11.46
C LEU A 299 -20.12 -0.25 10.58
N GLY A 300 -20.39 -0.37 9.28
CA GLY A 300 -19.42 -0.82 8.29
C GLY A 300 -18.19 0.09 8.21
N PHE A 301 -18.39 1.41 8.24
CA PHE A 301 -17.29 2.38 8.28
C PHE A 301 -16.41 2.18 9.53
N ILE A 302 -16.99 2.06 10.72
CA ILE A 302 -16.23 1.82 11.96
C ILE A 302 -15.44 0.50 11.87
N ARG A 303 -16.09 -0.59 11.45
CA ARG A 303 -15.44 -1.91 11.28
C ARG A 303 -14.32 -1.88 10.24
N TYR A 304 -14.49 -1.08 9.18
CA TYR A 304 -13.48 -0.91 8.14
C TYR A 304 -12.20 -0.29 8.70
N PHE A 305 -12.32 0.79 9.49
CA PHE A 305 -11.17 1.45 10.11
C PHE A 305 -10.56 0.68 11.29
N ASP A 306 -11.28 -0.29 11.86
CA ASP A 306 -10.73 -1.28 12.79
C ASP A 306 -10.05 -2.47 12.07
N ASN A 307 -10.06 -2.48 10.73
CA ASN A 307 -9.55 -3.58 9.92
C ASN A 307 -10.01 -4.95 10.43
N HIS A 308 -11.28 -5.07 10.81
CA HIS A 308 -11.76 -6.12 11.71
C HIS A 308 -11.45 -7.57 11.28
N ASP A 309 -11.34 -7.82 9.96
CA ASP A 309 -11.03 -9.11 9.33
C ASP A 309 -9.60 -9.17 8.75
N GLY A 310 -8.83 -8.09 8.86
CA GLY A 310 -7.50 -7.95 8.27
C GLY A 310 -7.51 -7.58 6.78
N PHE A 311 -8.67 -7.36 6.17
CA PHE A 311 -8.82 -7.20 4.71
C PHE A 311 -9.24 -5.79 4.26
N SER A 312 -9.33 -4.83 5.17
CA SER A 312 -9.52 -3.42 4.80
C SER A 312 -8.30 -2.91 4.04
N VAL A 313 -8.51 -2.05 3.03
CA VAL A 313 -7.39 -1.40 2.31
C VAL A 313 -6.72 -0.39 3.24
N PRO A 314 -5.42 -0.52 3.54
CA PRO A 314 -4.73 0.40 4.44
C PRO A 314 -4.68 1.82 3.87
N PRO A 315 -4.59 2.85 4.74
CA PRO A 315 -4.44 4.24 4.31
C PRO A 315 -3.23 4.46 3.39
N THR A 316 -3.36 5.44 2.49
CA THR A 316 -2.29 5.87 1.58
C THR A 316 -1.17 6.58 2.34
N TRP A 317 0.06 6.49 1.85
CA TRP A 317 1.22 7.24 2.35
C TRP A 317 1.85 8.10 1.25
N VAL A 318 2.77 8.98 1.66
CA VAL A 318 3.51 9.88 0.78
C VAL A 318 4.96 9.41 0.63
N SER A 319 5.47 9.44 -0.61
CA SER A 319 6.89 9.26 -0.90
C SER A 319 7.53 10.60 -1.22
N ARG A 320 8.40 11.07 -0.33
CA ARG A 320 9.01 12.40 -0.46
C ARG A 320 9.87 12.48 -1.72
N GLY A 321 9.55 13.45 -2.58
CA GLY A 321 10.27 13.68 -3.83
C GLY A 321 9.83 12.78 -4.99
N ASP A 322 8.76 12.00 -4.82
CA ASP A 322 8.17 11.18 -5.88
C ASP A 322 6.63 11.31 -5.86
N ASP A 323 6.15 12.43 -6.41
CA ASP A 323 4.73 12.74 -6.53
C ASP A 323 4.01 11.75 -7.45
N THR A 324 4.73 11.19 -8.44
CA THR A 324 4.17 10.21 -9.37
C THR A 324 3.85 8.90 -8.65
N PHE A 325 4.79 8.37 -7.86
CA PHE A 325 4.54 7.19 -7.05
C PHE A 325 3.48 7.46 -5.98
N THR A 326 3.51 8.64 -5.34
CA THR A 326 2.50 9.04 -4.34
C THR A 326 1.09 9.03 -4.94
N GLN A 327 0.91 9.63 -6.13
CA GLN A 327 -0.38 9.62 -6.84
C GLN A 327 -0.77 8.18 -7.21
N TRP A 328 0.16 7.38 -7.72
CA TRP A 328 -0.12 6.00 -8.10
C TRP A 328 -0.59 5.13 -6.91
N VAL A 329 0.03 5.27 -5.73
CA VAL A 329 -0.39 4.60 -4.49
C VAL A 329 -1.79 5.08 -4.05
N SER A 330 -2.10 6.37 -4.23
CA SER A 330 -3.44 6.90 -3.97
C SER A 330 -4.49 6.28 -4.89
N ASP A 331 -4.20 6.28 -6.20
CA ASP A 331 -5.13 5.83 -7.22
C ASP A 331 -5.41 4.33 -7.11
N ILE A 332 -4.39 3.50 -6.90
CA ILE A 332 -4.56 2.04 -6.81
C ILE A 332 -5.41 1.59 -5.62
N LYS A 333 -5.40 2.38 -4.53
CA LYS A 333 -6.17 2.13 -3.31
C LYS A 333 -7.59 2.69 -3.36
N SER A 334 -7.91 3.53 -4.35
CA SER A 334 -9.21 4.17 -4.48
C SER A 334 -10.36 3.18 -4.72
N GLY A 335 -11.59 3.62 -4.41
CA GLY A 335 -12.80 2.89 -4.75
C GLY A 335 -13.07 2.86 -6.27
N GLU A 336 -12.68 3.90 -7.01
CA GLU A 336 -12.82 3.96 -8.46
C GLU A 336 -12.00 2.85 -9.13
N THR A 337 -10.73 2.69 -8.74
CA THR A 337 -9.85 1.65 -9.27
C THR A 337 -10.35 0.23 -8.96
N TYR A 338 -11.02 0.04 -7.83
CA TYR A 338 -11.68 -1.24 -7.56
C TYR A 338 -12.72 -1.58 -8.64
N CYS A 339 -13.60 -0.63 -8.93
CA CYS A 339 -14.66 -0.81 -9.93
C CYS A 339 -14.13 -0.87 -11.37
N SER A 340 -13.07 -0.12 -11.70
CA SER A 340 -12.53 -0.04 -13.06
C SER A 340 -11.53 -1.15 -13.41
N ASN A 341 -10.85 -1.74 -12.41
CA ASN A 341 -9.78 -2.71 -12.64
C ASN A 341 -10.01 -4.02 -11.87
N PHE A 342 -10.10 -3.99 -10.55
CA PHE A 342 -10.19 -5.21 -9.73
C PHE A 342 -11.46 -6.03 -10.04
N GLN A 343 -12.61 -5.38 -10.18
CA GLN A 343 -13.84 -6.05 -10.60
C GLN A 343 -13.78 -6.57 -12.04
N VAL A 344 -13.07 -5.89 -12.94
CA VAL A 344 -12.86 -6.35 -14.32
C VAL A 344 -12.02 -7.62 -14.33
N TRP A 345 -10.89 -7.65 -13.60
CA TRP A 345 -10.08 -8.85 -13.45
C TRP A 345 -10.83 -9.99 -12.76
N GLU A 346 -11.61 -9.68 -11.72
CA GLU A 346 -12.44 -10.68 -11.05
C GLU A 346 -13.47 -11.33 -11.98
N SER A 347 -14.04 -10.55 -12.89
CA SER A 347 -14.95 -11.02 -13.93
C SER A 347 -14.22 -11.83 -15.01
N GLN A 348 -13.18 -11.26 -15.62
CA GLN A 348 -12.45 -11.89 -16.73
C GLN A 348 -11.83 -13.22 -16.34
N TYR A 349 -11.23 -13.31 -15.16
CA TYR A 349 -10.55 -14.53 -14.71
C TYR A 349 -11.51 -15.60 -14.17
N ARG A 350 -12.83 -15.36 -14.27
CA ARG A 350 -13.90 -16.36 -14.04
C ARG A 350 -14.75 -16.61 -15.27
N ASP A 351 -14.54 -15.87 -16.36
CA ASP A 351 -15.27 -16.04 -17.60
C ASP A 351 -14.66 -17.19 -18.43
N PRO A 352 -15.38 -18.31 -18.62
CA PRO A 352 -14.86 -19.43 -19.41
C PRO A 352 -14.52 -19.04 -20.85
N ALA A 353 -15.25 -18.10 -21.47
CA ALA A 353 -15.01 -17.69 -22.85
C ALA A 353 -13.76 -16.81 -22.99
N TYR A 354 -13.41 -16.08 -21.93
CA TYR A 354 -12.16 -15.33 -21.83
C TYR A 354 -10.98 -16.27 -21.60
N LEU A 355 -11.08 -17.12 -20.58
CA LEU A 355 -10.01 -18.03 -20.15
C LEU A 355 -9.65 -19.07 -21.20
N SER A 356 -10.62 -19.60 -21.97
CA SER A 356 -10.37 -20.65 -22.96
C SER A 356 -9.47 -20.21 -24.13
N ARG A 357 -9.14 -18.91 -24.23
CA ARG A 357 -8.34 -18.35 -25.34
C ARG A 357 -6.85 -18.27 -25.02
N MET A 358 -6.45 -18.64 -23.81
CA MET A 358 -5.09 -18.47 -23.32
C MET A 358 -4.49 -19.82 -22.94
N THR A 359 -3.22 -20.01 -23.27
CA THR A 359 -2.42 -21.06 -22.63
C THR A 359 -2.22 -20.74 -21.15
N LEU A 360 -1.79 -21.72 -20.35
CA LEU A 360 -1.50 -21.54 -18.94
C LEU A 360 -0.36 -20.53 -18.72
N GLY A 361 0.66 -20.53 -19.59
CA GLY A 361 1.74 -19.55 -19.56
C GLY A 361 1.27 -18.13 -19.89
N GLN A 362 0.39 -17.95 -20.87
CA GLN A 362 -0.22 -16.66 -21.19
C GLN A 362 -1.05 -16.13 -20.02
N PHE A 363 -1.89 -16.99 -19.44
CA PHE A 363 -2.73 -16.61 -18.31
C PHE A 363 -1.89 -16.21 -17.10
N GLY A 364 -0.87 -16.99 -16.75
CA GLY A 364 0.03 -16.69 -15.63
C GLY A 364 0.78 -15.38 -15.82
N SER A 365 1.33 -15.15 -17.03
CA SER A 365 2.02 -13.90 -17.34
C SER A 365 1.08 -12.68 -17.25
N GLN A 366 -0.16 -12.81 -17.76
CA GLN A 366 -1.15 -11.74 -17.68
C GLN A 366 -1.55 -11.42 -16.23
N VAL A 367 -1.77 -12.45 -15.40
CA VAL A 367 -2.13 -12.27 -13.99
C VAL A 367 -0.97 -11.62 -13.22
N GLU A 368 0.25 -12.11 -13.40
CA GLU A 368 1.45 -11.60 -12.71
C GLU A 368 1.69 -10.11 -13.01
N LEU A 369 1.61 -9.72 -14.28
CA LEU A 369 1.96 -8.35 -14.71
C LEU A 369 0.82 -7.34 -14.60
N GLY A 370 -0.42 -7.81 -14.50
CA GLY A 370 -1.61 -6.97 -14.38
C GLY A 370 -2.12 -6.89 -12.95
N LEU A 371 -2.63 -8.02 -12.44
CA LEU A 371 -3.38 -8.08 -11.18
C LEU A 371 -2.48 -8.27 -9.96
N HIS A 372 -1.50 -9.18 -10.03
CA HIS A 372 -0.69 -9.61 -8.89
C HIS A 372 0.04 -8.44 -8.23
N ASP A 373 0.84 -7.68 -8.99
CA ASP A 373 1.59 -6.53 -8.47
C ASP A 373 0.64 -5.48 -7.83
N TRP A 374 -0.57 -5.37 -8.37
CA TRP A 374 -1.59 -4.44 -7.89
C TRP A 374 -2.27 -4.92 -6.60
N LEU A 375 -2.46 -6.23 -6.42
CA LEU A 375 -2.98 -6.80 -5.17
C LEU A 375 -2.03 -6.51 -4.01
N HIS A 376 -0.72 -6.72 -4.21
CA HIS A 376 0.29 -6.41 -3.20
C HIS A 376 0.23 -4.94 -2.78
N MET A 377 0.29 -4.01 -3.74
CA MET A 377 0.36 -2.58 -3.41
C MET A 377 -0.97 -2.01 -2.91
N ARG A 378 -2.11 -2.54 -3.37
CA ARG A 378 -3.42 -2.14 -2.86
C ARG A 378 -3.60 -2.49 -1.39
N TRP A 379 -3.16 -3.67 -0.94
CA TRP A 379 -3.28 -4.07 0.46
C TRP A 379 -2.02 -3.82 1.31
N ALA A 380 -0.93 -3.31 0.73
CA ALA A 380 0.25 -2.89 1.48
C ALA A 380 -0.09 -1.76 2.46
N SER A 381 0.35 -1.87 3.71
CA SER A 381 0.60 -0.72 4.58
C SER A 381 1.98 -0.13 4.26
N VAL A 382 2.28 1.06 4.79
CA VAL A 382 3.60 1.67 4.61
C VAL A 382 4.67 0.78 5.23
N ALA A 383 5.75 0.50 4.50
CA ALA A 383 6.87 -0.25 5.07
C ALA A 383 7.48 0.53 6.24
N ARG A 384 8.03 -0.20 7.23
CA ARG A 384 8.65 0.40 8.41
C ARG A 384 10.00 -0.23 8.66
N ASP A 385 10.96 0.54 9.16
CA ASP A 385 12.22 -0.03 9.67
C ASP A 385 11.91 -0.82 10.96
N PRO A 386 12.20 -2.13 11.02
CA PRO A 386 11.86 -2.95 12.17
C PRO A 386 12.56 -2.54 13.47
N SER A 387 13.68 -1.81 13.42
CA SER A 387 14.41 -1.40 14.61
C SER A 387 13.79 -0.21 15.35
N ASN A 388 13.03 0.65 14.67
CA ASN A 388 12.48 1.87 15.27
C ASN A 388 11.04 2.21 14.82
N GLY A 389 10.45 1.43 13.93
CA GLY A 389 9.11 1.66 13.39
C GLY A 389 8.98 2.87 12.46
N ALA A 390 10.10 3.49 12.04
CA ALA A 390 10.09 4.66 11.18
C ALA A 390 9.56 4.30 9.78
N PRO A 391 8.66 5.11 9.20
CA PRO A 391 8.16 4.88 7.85
C PRO A 391 9.28 4.88 6.80
N ALA A 392 9.26 3.89 5.92
CA ALA A 392 10.17 3.73 4.80
C ALA A 392 9.36 3.54 3.50
N PRO A 393 8.84 4.62 2.87
CA PRO A 393 7.94 4.53 1.71
C PRO A 393 8.45 3.73 0.51
N LEU A 394 9.78 3.68 0.34
CA LEU A 394 10.47 2.95 -0.72
C LEU A 394 10.95 1.55 -0.29
N ALA A 395 10.55 1.13 0.91
CA ALA A 395 10.99 -0.08 1.58
C ALA A 395 12.52 -0.17 1.75
N ARG A 396 12.99 -1.39 1.99
CA ARG A 396 14.38 -1.75 2.19
C ARG A 396 15.13 -1.75 0.85
N ASP A 397 16.43 -1.43 0.87
CA ASP A 397 17.31 -1.71 -0.27
C ASP A 397 17.33 -3.22 -0.56
N PRO A 398 17.07 -3.70 -1.79
CA PRO A 398 17.04 -5.12 -2.12
C PRO A 398 18.29 -5.91 -1.70
N ALA A 399 19.46 -5.27 -1.58
CA ALA A 399 20.72 -5.88 -1.15
C ALA A 399 21.08 -5.64 0.33
N ASP A 400 20.25 -4.95 1.13
CA ASP A 400 20.45 -4.79 2.58
C ASP A 400 19.96 -6.03 3.34
N PHE A 401 20.87 -6.89 3.77
CA PHE A 401 20.56 -8.11 4.52
C PHE A 401 20.85 -7.97 6.03
N ALA A 402 20.71 -6.77 6.59
CA ALA A 402 20.83 -6.60 8.03
C ALA A 402 19.77 -7.42 8.79
N GLY A 403 20.17 -7.98 9.94
CA GLY A 403 19.35 -8.91 10.72
C GLY A 403 17.96 -8.36 11.09
N ARG A 404 17.83 -7.03 11.26
CA ARG A 404 16.55 -6.36 11.58
C ARG A 404 15.45 -6.66 10.56
N TRP A 405 15.79 -6.83 9.29
CA TRP A 405 14.80 -7.04 8.23
C TRP A 405 14.20 -8.45 8.23
N PHE A 406 14.81 -9.42 8.92
CA PHE A 406 14.33 -10.80 8.96
C PHE A 406 13.24 -11.03 10.02
N GLY A 407 13.04 -10.08 10.95
CA GLY A 407 12.03 -10.19 12.02
C GLY A 407 10.59 -10.22 11.49
N PRO A 408 9.64 -10.73 12.28
CA PRO A 408 8.23 -10.84 11.89
C PRO A 408 7.55 -9.48 11.63
N GLU A 409 8.10 -8.39 12.17
CA GLU A 409 7.60 -7.03 11.97
C GLU A 409 7.80 -6.53 10.53
N ASN A 410 8.67 -7.19 9.75
CA ASN A 410 8.81 -6.92 8.32
C ASN A 410 7.93 -7.88 7.50
N ASP A 411 6.69 -7.47 7.28
CA ASP A 411 5.63 -8.12 6.50
C ASP A 411 5.12 -7.23 5.35
N PHE A 412 5.98 -6.35 4.83
CA PHE A 412 5.61 -5.40 3.77
C PHE A 412 5.28 -6.12 2.46
N LEU A 413 4.04 -5.95 1.98
CA LEU A 413 3.55 -6.59 0.75
C LEU A 413 4.28 -6.15 -0.53
N GLY A 414 4.87 -4.95 -0.56
CA GLY A 414 5.55 -4.45 -1.77
C GLY A 414 6.97 -5.00 -2.00
N ASP A 415 7.53 -5.83 -1.11
CA ASP A 415 8.83 -6.48 -1.27
C ASP A 415 8.65 -8.01 -1.17
N PRO A 416 9.02 -8.82 -2.19
CA PRO A 416 8.95 -10.28 -2.08
C PRO A 416 9.79 -10.86 -0.93
N PHE A 417 10.78 -10.12 -0.42
CA PHE A 417 11.50 -10.51 0.79
C PHE A 417 10.61 -10.60 2.05
N SER A 418 9.46 -9.91 2.07
CA SER A 418 8.56 -9.88 3.22
C SER A 418 7.07 -10.08 2.91
N SER A 419 6.66 -10.00 1.64
CA SER A 419 5.24 -10.04 1.29
C SER A 419 4.53 -11.32 1.73
N HIS A 420 5.19 -12.48 1.66
CA HIS A 420 4.67 -13.77 2.10
C HIS A 420 4.43 -13.87 3.62
N VAL A 421 4.99 -12.97 4.42
CA VAL A 421 4.76 -12.91 5.87
C VAL A 421 3.43 -12.21 6.18
N ASN A 422 2.92 -11.39 5.26
CA ASN A 422 1.64 -10.72 5.45
C ASN A 422 0.49 -11.73 5.32
N PRO A 423 -0.47 -11.78 6.27
CA PRO A 423 -1.61 -12.70 6.16
C PRO A 423 -2.43 -12.53 4.87
N VAL A 424 -2.59 -11.30 4.39
CA VAL A 424 -3.37 -10.97 3.18
C VAL A 424 -2.79 -11.63 1.92
N PHE A 425 -1.46 -11.85 1.89
CA PHE A 425 -0.78 -12.56 0.82
C PHE A 425 -1.48 -13.88 0.48
N TRP A 426 -1.74 -14.70 1.51
CA TRP A 426 -2.28 -16.04 1.34
C TRP A 426 -3.71 -16.04 0.83
N HIS A 427 -4.49 -15.03 1.20
CA HIS A 427 -5.89 -14.92 0.77
C HIS A 427 -6.01 -14.57 -0.71
N PHE A 428 -5.26 -13.58 -1.21
CA PHE A 428 -5.31 -13.24 -2.63
C PHE A 428 -4.49 -14.18 -3.51
N HIS A 429 -3.41 -14.78 -3.01
CA HIS A 429 -2.73 -15.85 -3.75
C HIS A 429 -3.59 -17.11 -3.84
N GLY A 430 -4.34 -17.45 -2.79
CA GLY A 430 -5.37 -18.47 -2.86
C GLY A 430 -6.45 -18.13 -3.90
N TRP A 431 -6.90 -16.87 -3.93
CA TRP A 431 -7.85 -16.42 -4.96
C TRP A 431 -7.28 -16.59 -6.37
N ILE A 432 -6.00 -16.26 -6.59
CA ILE A 432 -5.31 -16.44 -7.88
C ILE A 432 -5.23 -17.93 -8.24
N ASP A 433 -4.81 -18.76 -7.29
CA ASP A 433 -4.67 -20.21 -7.47
C ASP A 433 -6.00 -20.89 -7.85
N ASP A 434 -7.11 -20.46 -7.24
CA ASP A 434 -8.43 -20.98 -7.59
C ASP A 434 -8.81 -20.66 -9.06
N ARG A 435 -8.29 -19.57 -9.65
CA ARG A 435 -8.55 -19.22 -11.06
C ARG A 435 -7.88 -20.18 -12.04
N VAL A 436 -6.82 -20.89 -11.61
CA VAL A 436 -6.22 -21.95 -12.43
C VAL A 436 -7.22 -23.09 -12.65
N GLU A 437 -8.07 -23.38 -11.67
CA GLU A 437 -9.15 -24.36 -11.84
C GLU A 437 -10.31 -23.81 -12.69
N ASP A 438 -10.59 -22.50 -12.65
CA ASP A 438 -11.52 -21.86 -13.59
C ASP A 438 -10.99 -21.96 -15.04
N TRP A 439 -9.69 -21.75 -15.24
CA TRP A 439 -9.02 -21.94 -16.54
C TRP A 439 -9.12 -23.38 -17.02
N PHE A 440 -8.85 -24.37 -16.16
CA PHE A 440 -9.00 -25.78 -16.52
C PHE A 440 -10.45 -26.10 -16.94
N ARG A 441 -11.45 -25.66 -16.17
CA ARG A 441 -12.86 -25.86 -16.50
C ARG A 441 -13.25 -25.16 -17.81
N ALA A 442 -12.66 -24.01 -18.10
CA ALA A 442 -12.85 -23.32 -19.38
C ALA A 442 -12.31 -24.14 -20.55
N HIS A 443 -11.11 -24.72 -20.44
CA HIS A 443 -10.58 -25.60 -21.47
C HIS A 443 -11.35 -26.91 -21.60
N GLU A 444 -11.78 -27.53 -20.51
CA GLU A 444 -12.64 -28.71 -20.61
C GLU A 444 -13.98 -28.42 -21.31
N ARG A 445 -14.50 -27.19 -21.19
CA ARG A 445 -15.73 -26.77 -21.87
C ARG A 445 -15.54 -26.52 -23.36
N PHE A 446 -14.47 -25.84 -23.76
CA PHE A 446 -14.26 -25.40 -25.15
C PHE A 446 -13.30 -26.29 -25.97
N HIS A 447 -12.47 -27.06 -25.29
CA HIS A 447 -11.38 -27.90 -25.82
C HIS A 447 -11.31 -29.23 -25.04
N PRO A 448 -12.40 -30.03 -25.01
CA PRO A 448 -12.54 -31.16 -24.10
C PRO A 448 -11.43 -32.19 -24.27
N GLY A 449 -10.74 -32.52 -23.17
CA GLY A 449 -9.66 -33.51 -23.14
C GLY A 449 -8.31 -33.04 -23.68
N GLU A 450 -8.20 -31.77 -24.12
CA GLU A 450 -6.93 -31.20 -24.56
C GLU A 450 -6.03 -30.74 -23.39
N VAL A 451 -6.57 -30.63 -22.18
CA VAL A 451 -5.82 -30.37 -20.94
C VAL A 451 -5.98 -31.55 -20.00
N GLN A 452 -4.87 -32.20 -19.64
CA GLN A 452 -4.88 -33.38 -18.78
C GLN A 452 -4.29 -33.02 -17.43
N ARG A 453 -4.94 -33.48 -16.34
CA ARG A 453 -4.38 -33.34 -15.00
C ARG A 453 -3.18 -34.26 -14.81
N LEU A 454 -2.19 -33.79 -14.06
CA LEU A 454 -0.96 -34.50 -13.71
C LEU A 454 -0.52 -34.06 -12.32
N GLU A 455 0.09 -34.94 -11.53
CA GLU A 455 0.79 -34.52 -10.32
C GLU A 455 2.26 -34.21 -10.68
N VAL A 456 2.74 -33.01 -10.33
CA VAL A 456 4.13 -32.58 -10.58
C VAL A 456 4.70 -32.14 -9.24
N ASN A 457 5.78 -32.78 -8.77
CA ASN A 457 6.42 -32.53 -7.48
C ASN A 457 5.43 -32.51 -6.29
N GLY A 458 4.47 -33.44 -6.27
CA GLY A 458 3.44 -33.53 -5.22
C GLY A 458 2.34 -32.46 -5.30
N VAL A 459 2.33 -31.65 -6.36
CA VAL A 459 1.34 -30.59 -6.58
C VAL A 459 0.34 -31.03 -7.67
N PRO A 460 -0.99 -30.96 -7.41
CA PRO A 460 -2.00 -31.14 -8.45
C PRO A 460 -1.86 -30.09 -9.57
N TRP A 461 -1.52 -30.56 -10.76
CA TRP A 461 -1.14 -29.74 -11.90
C TRP A 461 -1.68 -30.31 -13.23
N PHE A 462 -1.04 -29.94 -14.35
CA PHE A 462 -1.44 -30.33 -15.70
C PHE A 462 -0.24 -30.81 -16.52
N ALA A 463 -0.49 -31.78 -17.40
CA ALA A 463 0.50 -32.29 -18.34
C ALA A 463 0.77 -31.27 -19.47
N PRO A 464 1.98 -31.28 -20.06
CA PRO A 464 2.30 -30.43 -21.21
C PRO A 464 1.41 -30.79 -22.41
N GLY A 465 1.09 -29.79 -23.21
CA GLY A 465 0.23 -29.96 -24.38
C GLY A 465 -0.03 -28.65 -25.11
N ARG A 466 -1.11 -28.59 -25.89
CA ARG A 466 -1.48 -27.39 -26.66
C ARG A 466 -1.60 -26.14 -25.77
N TRP A 467 -2.10 -26.32 -24.55
CA TRP A 467 -2.45 -25.23 -23.64
C TRP A 467 -1.51 -25.11 -22.44
N VAL A 468 -0.52 -26.00 -22.30
CA VAL A 468 0.46 -26.01 -21.21
C VAL A 468 1.84 -26.18 -21.85
N GLU A 469 2.60 -25.09 -21.91
CA GLU A 469 3.79 -24.98 -22.75
C GLU A 469 4.99 -25.80 -22.27
N VAL A 470 5.09 -26.03 -20.96
CA VAL A 470 6.23 -26.70 -20.32
C VAL A 470 5.78 -27.66 -19.23
N ASP A 471 6.56 -28.70 -18.98
CA ASP A 471 6.35 -29.73 -17.95
C ASP A 471 7.31 -29.62 -16.77
N ASP A 472 8.21 -28.64 -16.80
CA ASP A 472 9.29 -28.43 -15.84
C ASP A 472 9.15 -27.07 -15.12
N PRO A 473 8.09 -26.83 -14.33
CA PRO A 473 7.92 -25.56 -13.63
C PRO A 473 9.08 -25.30 -12.65
N TRP A 474 9.51 -24.03 -12.56
CA TRP A 474 10.72 -23.64 -11.85
C TRP A 474 10.45 -23.25 -10.39
N LEU A 475 10.96 -24.07 -9.46
CA LEU A 475 11.02 -23.80 -8.02
C LEU A 475 12.43 -23.40 -7.56
N GLY A 476 13.20 -22.70 -8.40
CA GLY A 476 14.60 -22.40 -8.10
C GLY A 476 15.52 -23.63 -8.28
N PRO A 477 16.63 -23.68 -7.53
CA PRO A 477 17.63 -24.72 -7.65
C PRO A 477 17.10 -26.16 -7.42
N ASP A 478 16.03 -26.31 -6.65
CA ASP A 478 15.43 -27.63 -6.37
C ASP A 478 14.91 -28.34 -7.62
N THR A 479 14.60 -27.59 -8.68
CA THR A 479 14.12 -28.15 -9.96
C THR A 479 15.10 -27.96 -11.11
N HIS A 480 15.90 -26.89 -11.10
CA HIS A 480 16.77 -26.53 -12.23
C HIS A 480 18.18 -26.09 -11.80
N GLY A 481 18.62 -26.49 -10.62
CA GLY A 481 19.98 -26.28 -10.12
C GLY A 481 21.03 -27.14 -10.81
N CYS A 482 22.30 -27.02 -10.39
CA CYS A 482 23.40 -27.77 -10.99
C CYS A 482 23.49 -29.24 -10.53
N SER A 483 22.75 -29.63 -9.48
CA SER A 483 22.77 -30.99 -8.92
C SER A 483 21.79 -31.92 -9.62
N THR A 484 22.11 -32.38 -10.83
CA THR A 484 21.25 -33.23 -11.67
C THR A 484 21.39 -34.74 -11.38
N THR A 485 21.46 -35.16 -10.10
CA THR A 485 21.37 -36.59 -9.78
C THR A 485 19.94 -36.94 -9.34
N PRO A 486 19.16 -37.72 -10.12
CA PRO A 486 17.86 -38.20 -9.68
C PRO A 486 18.01 -39.13 -8.47
N GLY A 487 17.28 -38.88 -7.38
CA GLY A 487 17.24 -39.76 -6.21
C GLY A 487 17.98 -39.30 -4.94
N LEU A 488 18.45 -38.05 -4.87
CA LEU A 488 18.87 -37.47 -3.58
C LEU A 488 17.64 -36.96 -2.81
N GLN A 489 17.33 -37.59 -1.69
CA GLN A 489 16.34 -37.09 -0.74
C GLN A 489 16.76 -35.74 -0.12
N MET A 490 15.75 -34.93 0.22
CA MET A 490 15.75 -33.61 0.84
C MET A 490 16.83 -33.39 1.92
N GLY A 491 17.59 -32.30 1.77
CA GLY A 491 18.52 -31.83 2.79
C GLY A 491 19.51 -30.80 2.27
N ARG A 492 19.00 -29.63 1.85
CA ARG A 492 19.74 -28.40 1.48
C ARG A 492 20.80 -28.56 0.40
N SER A 493 20.41 -28.33 -0.85
CA SER A 493 21.38 -28.03 -1.90
C SER A 493 22.20 -26.79 -1.48
N MET A 494 23.51 -26.75 -1.77
CA MET A 494 24.35 -25.57 -1.49
C MET A 494 23.80 -24.28 -2.13
N GLU A 495 22.94 -24.42 -3.13
CA GLU A 495 22.32 -23.34 -3.89
C GLU A 495 21.20 -22.66 -3.07
N MET A 496 20.54 -23.39 -2.17
CA MET A 496 19.54 -22.88 -1.21
C MET A 496 20.17 -22.33 0.08
N ASP A 497 21.50 -22.27 0.18
CA ASP A 497 22.19 -21.64 1.31
C ASP A 497 21.92 -20.11 1.32
N PRO A 498 21.57 -19.51 2.48
CA PRO A 498 21.33 -18.08 2.60
C PRO A 498 22.46 -17.19 2.07
N GLU A 499 23.74 -17.55 2.23
CA GLU A 499 24.84 -16.72 1.71
C GLU A 499 24.97 -16.84 0.19
N THR A 500 24.68 -18.02 -0.39
CA THR A 500 24.56 -18.20 -1.85
C THR A 500 23.45 -17.31 -2.42
N MET A 501 22.27 -17.30 -1.79
CA MET A 501 21.15 -16.47 -2.24
C MET A 501 21.44 -14.96 -2.09
N LYS A 502 22.08 -14.54 -1.00
CA LYS A 502 22.55 -13.14 -0.85
C LYS A 502 23.54 -12.76 -1.94
N LEU A 503 24.46 -13.65 -2.32
CA LEU A 503 25.40 -13.43 -3.40
C LEU A 503 24.66 -13.28 -4.75
N ALA A 504 23.68 -14.14 -5.04
CA ALA A 504 22.85 -14.07 -6.24
C ALA A 504 22.08 -12.74 -6.34
N LEU A 505 21.50 -12.29 -5.23
CA LEU A 505 20.81 -11.00 -5.14
C LEU A 505 21.78 -9.83 -5.37
N ARG A 506 22.99 -9.87 -4.78
CA ARG A 506 24.03 -8.86 -5.03
C ARG A 506 24.50 -8.84 -6.48
N ILE A 507 24.58 -10.00 -7.14
CA ILE A 507 24.87 -10.07 -8.59
C ILE A 507 23.75 -9.39 -9.37
N THR A 508 22.49 -9.70 -9.04
CA THR A 508 21.30 -9.21 -9.74
C THR A 508 21.15 -7.69 -9.61
N PHE A 509 21.28 -7.15 -8.40
CA PHE A 509 21.04 -5.73 -8.10
C PHE A 509 22.29 -4.84 -8.05
N GLY A 510 23.49 -5.40 -7.85
CA GLY A 510 24.71 -4.62 -7.68
C GLY A 510 25.17 -3.90 -8.94
N ASP A 511 25.84 -2.76 -8.77
CA ASP A 511 26.48 -2.03 -9.87
C ASP A 511 27.69 -2.80 -10.45
N GLU A 512 28.16 -2.41 -11.64
CA GLU A 512 29.27 -3.11 -12.31
C GLU A 512 30.56 -3.15 -11.49
N GLN A 513 30.86 -2.12 -10.68
CA GLN A 513 32.09 -2.06 -9.90
C GLN A 513 32.05 -3.01 -8.69
N THR A 514 30.94 -3.02 -7.96
CA THR A 514 30.66 -3.95 -6.86
C THR A 514 30.67 -5.39 -7.36
N VAL A 515 30.06 -5.64 -8.52
CA VAL A 515 29.96 -6.97 -9.13
C VAL A 515 31.32 -7.49 -9.64
N LYS A 516 32.18 -6.63 -10.23
CA LYS A 516 33.57 -7.01 -10.60
C LYS A 516 34.40 -7.47 -9.40
N SER A 517 34.17 -6.90 -8.22
CA SER A 517 34.83 -7.33 -6.98
C SER A 517 34.31 -8.69 -6.49
N LEU A 518 33.01 -8.96 -6.67
CA LEU A 518 32.34 -10.22 -6.30
C LEU A 518 32.68 -11.37 -7.26
N PHE A 519 32.88 -11.10 -8.55
CA PHE A 519 33.30 -12.12 -9.54
C PHE A 519 34.66 -12.75 -9.24
N ARG A 520 35.53 -12.10 -8.45
CA ARG A 520 36.76 -12.71 -7.95
C ARG A 520 36.51 -13.77 -6.87
N LYS A 521 35.34 -13.72 -6.21
CA LYS A 521 34.92 -14.63 -5.14
C LYS A 521 34.02 -15.78 -5.62
N VAL A 522 33.43 -15.67 -6.81
CA VAL A 522 32.72 -16.79 -7.47
C VAL A 522 33.77 -17.71 -8.09
N PRO A 523 33.85 -19.00 -7.72
CA PRO A 523 34.86 -19.89 -8.28
C PRO A 523 34.64 -20.11 -9.78
N ARG A 524 35.48 -19.50 -10.62
CA ARG A 524 35.52 -19.77 -12.07
C ARG A 524 36.18 -21.13 -12.32
N ARG A 525 35.41 -22.22 -12.24
CA ARG A 525 35.88 -23.57 -12.61
C ARG A 525 35.34 -24.00 -13.99
N PRO A 526 36.18 -24.63 -14.85
CA PRO A 526 35.75 -25.23 -16.11
C PRO A 526 34.69 -26.34 -15.91
N TRP A 527 33.83 -26.55 -16.92
CA TRP A 527 32.63 -27.41 -16.89
C TRP A 527 32.88 -28.84 -16.35
N TYR A 528 33.95 -29.53 -16.78
CA TYR A 528 34.24 -30.91 -16.34
C TYR A 528 35.03 -31.04 -15.02
N ALA A 529 35.38 -29.92 -14.36
CA ALA A 529 36.15 -29.92 -13.12
C ALA A 529 35.32 -29.56 -11.87
N ARG A 530 33.99 -29.55 -11.99
CA ARG A 530 33.08 -29.13 -10.90
C ARG A 530 32.81 -30.24 -9.85
N HIS A 531 33.19 -31.49 -10.14
CA HIS A 531 33.03 -32.64 -9.24
C HIS A 531 34.31 -33.46 -9.01
N LEU A 532 35.46 -32.79 -8.85
CA LEU A 532 36.68 -33.47 -8.37
C LEU A 532 36.52 -33.81 -6.88
N LYS A 533 36.47 -35.11 -6.59
CA LYS A 533 36.49 -35.68 -5.24
C LYS A 533 37.94 -35.87 -4.79
N VAL A 534 38.25 -35.53 -3.53
CA VAL A 534 39.34 -36.16 -2.78
C VAL A 534 38.70 -37.12 -1.79
#